data_AF-A0A947M0M2-F1
#
_entry.id   AF-A0A947M0M2-F1
#
_cell.length_a   1.000
_cell.length_b   1.000
_cell.length_c   1.000
_cell.angle_alpha   90.00
_cell.angle_beta   90.00
_cell.angle_gamma   90.00
#
_symmetry.space_group_name_H-M   'P 1'
#
loop_
_entity.id
_entity.type
_entity.pdbx_description
1 polymer ?
#
loop_
_entity_poly.entity_id
_entity_poly.type
_entity_poly.pdbx_seq_one_letter_code
_entity_poly.pdbx_strand_id
1 'polypeptide(L)'
;MNKPLTPLFNELSLVDKFSLKSASLFKAVTRLARDDSKEHPARYPFYAGFLLFVMAPIPIPGANLVPLLLFFGAARTRLTPWAQMADDRLRHAFDSAAVMESHKDMIRRDSDGAVHLNKVALAKQTGVATLGDVYDATRSGWHAFRRMFAPKP
;
A
#
# COMPACT_ATOMS: atom_id res chain seq x y z
N MET A 1 25.38 -12.92 12.98
CA MET A 1 25.76 -11.68 12.25
C MET A 1 24.70 -11.40 11.21
N ASN A 2 23.86 -10.38 11.43
CA ASN A 2 22.91 -9.91 10.42
C ASN A 2 23.73 -9.26 9.29
N LYS A 3 23.86 -9.94 8.15
CA LYS A 3 24.33 -9.26 6.93
C LYS A 3 23.39 -8.07 6.69
N PRO A 4 23.89 -6.91 6.23
CA PRO A 4 23.01 -5.84 5.78
C PRO A 4 22.03 -6.43 4.76
N LEU A 5 20.77 -5.99 4.76
CA LEU A 5 19.74 -6.49 3.83
C LEU A 5 19.96 -5.97 2.41
N THR A 6 20.64 -4.84 2.26
CA THR A 6 20.98 -4.19 0.98
C THR A 6 21.60 -5.10 -0.11
N PRO A 7 22.51 -6.05 0.18
CA PRO A 7 23.06 -7.03 -0.77
C PRO A 7 22.01 -8.04 -1.23
N LEU A 8 21.13 -8.52 -0.33
CA LEU A 8 20.04 -9.44 -0.66
C LEU A 8 19.01 -8.76 -1.58
N PHE A 9 18.80 -7.45 -1.45
CA PHE A 9 18.00 -6.70 -2.43
C PHE A 9 18.60 -6.82 -3.81
N ASN A 10 19.91 -6.58 -3.94
CA ASN A 10 20.56 -6.45 -5.22
C ASN A 10 20.59 -7.78 -5.98
N GLU A 11 20.62 -8.90 -5.27
CA GLU A 11 20.54 -10.26 -5.81
C GLU A 11 19.16 -10.65 -6.34
N LEU A 12 18.08 -9.96 -5.93
CA LEU A 12 16.72 -10.23 -6.44
C LEU A 12 16.57 -9.82 -7.92
N SER A 13 15.76 -10.59 -8.65
CA SER A 13 15.37 -10.25 -10.02
C SER A 13 14.64 -8.90 -10.08
N LEU A 14 14.67 -8.23 -11.24
CA LEU A 14 13.92 -6.97 -11.44
C LEU A 14 12.42 -7.14 -11.17
N VAL A 15 11.86 -8.29 -11.53
CA VAL A 15 10.43 -8.62 -11.32
C VAL A 15 10.12 -8.78 -9.83
N ASP A 16 11.02 -9.37 -9.06
CA ASP A 16 10.83 -9.55 -7.61
C ASP A 16 10.99 -8.23 -6.85
N LYS A 17 11.98 -7.42 -7.23
CA LYS A 17 12.14 -6.04 -6.74
C LYS A 17 10.88 -5.21 -7.02
N PHE A 18 10.33 -5.32 -8.23
CA PHE A 18 9.10 -4.62 -8.62
C PHE A 18 7.88 -5.12 -7.83
N SER A 19 7.75 -6.43 -7.64
CA SER A 19 6.67 -7.04 -6.85
C SER A 19 6.70 -6.57 -5.39
N LEU A 20 7.87 -6.56 -4.77
CA LEU A 20 8.06 -6.07 -3.39
C LEU A 20 7.69 -4.59 -3.25
N LYS A 21 8.19 -3.74 -4.15
CA LYS A 21 7.87 -2.30 -4.14
C LYS A 21 6.39 -2.06 -4.37
N SER A 22 5.77 -2.80 -5.28
CA SER A 22 4.33 -2.69 -5.55
C SER A 22 3.49 -3.10 -4.35
N ALA A 23 3.84 -4.21 -3.68
CA ALA A 23 3.17 -4.65 -2.45
C ALA A 23 3.29 -3.63 -1.31
N SER A 24 4.49 -3.08 -1.11
CA SER A 24 4.73 -2.02 -0.13
C SER A 24 3.93 -0.75 -0.44
N LEU A 25 3.92 -0.32 -1.70
CA LEU A 25 3.15 0.84 -2.17
C LEU A 25 1.66 0.63 -1.89
N PHE A 26 1.12 -0.53 -2.24
CA PHE A 26 -0.28 -0.87 -2.03
C PHE A 26 -0.67 -0.76 -0.56
N LYS A 27 0.15 -1.36 0.32
CA LYS A 27 -0.04 -1.32 1.78
C LYS A 27 0.07 0.10 2.34
N ALA A 28 0.98 0.91 1.83
CA ALA A 28 1.13 2.30 2.28
C ALA A 28 -0.06 3.16 1.89
N VAL A 29 -0.59 2.99 0.67
CA VAL A 29 -1.77 3.72 0.20
C VAL A 29 -3.02 3.33 0.98
N THR A 30 -3.24 2.04 1.23
CA THR A 30 -4.42 1.59 1.98
C THR A 30 -4.33 1.96 3.46
N ARG A 31 -3.13 1.94 4.05
CA ARG A 31 -2.90 2.45 5.41
C ARG A 31 -3.12 3.96 5.51
N LEU A 32 -2.66 4.74 4.52
CA LEU A 32 -2.93 6.17 4.43
C LEU A 32 -4.43 6.44 4.34
N ALA A 33 -5.15 5.70 3.48
CA ALA A 33 -6.59 5.81 3.35
C ALA A 33 -7.31 5.51 4.68
N ARG A 34 -6.89 4.46 5.40
CA ARG A 34 -7.43 4.10 6.70
C ARG A 34 -7.20 5.19 7.74
N ASP A 35 -5.97 5.68 7.86
CA ASP A 35 -5.61 6.65 8.88
C ASP A 35 -6.26 8.01 8.59
N ASP A 36 -6.24 8.50 7.34
CA ASP A 36 -6.90 9.77 6.97
C ASP A 36 -8.43 9.66 7.09
N SER A 37 -9.04 8.50 6.81
CA SER A 37 -10.49 8.32 7.01
C SER A 37 -10.91 8.35 8.49
N LYS A 38 -9.99 8.09 9.42
CA LYS A 38 -10.24 8.24 10.87
C LYS A 38 -10.17 9.70 11.31
N GLU A 39 -9.20 10.45 10.80
CA GLU A 39 -8.96 11.85 11.14
C GLU A 39 -9.92 12.81 10.40
N HIS A 40 -10.22 12.50 9.14
CA HIS A 40 -11.01 13.32 8.23
C HIS A 40 -12.08 12.49 7.51
N PRO A 41 -13.16 12.07 8.19
CA PRO A 41 -14.11 11.12 7.64
C PRO A 41 -14.87 11.63 6.41
N ALA A 42 -14.99 12.95 6.22
CA ALA A 42 -15.59 13.55 5.02
C ALA A 42 -14.81 13.21 3.73
N ARG A 43 -13.54 12.83 3.84
CA ARG A 43 -12.69 12.39 2.71
C ARG A 43 -12.86 10.92 2.37
N TYR A 44 -13.56 10.15 3.22
CA TYR A 44 -13.76 8.72 3.00
C TYR A 44 -14.35 8.36 1.63
N PRO A 45 -15.35 9.08 1.07
CA PRO A 45 -15.89 8.75 -0.27
C PRO A 45 -14.82 8.76 -1.37
N PHE A 46 -13.85 9.68 -1.29
CA PHE A 46 -12.73 9.73 -2.22
C PHE A 46 -11.86 8.46 -2.09
N TYR A 47 -11.52 8.07 -0.86
CA TYR A 47 -10.76 6.83 -0.61
C TYR A 47 -11.52 5.57 -0.96
N ALA A 48 -12.83 5.52 -0.71
CA ALA A 48 -13.67 4.37 -1.06
C ALA A 48 -13.72 4.18 -2.57
N GLY A 49 -13.93 5.26 -3.34
CA GLY A 49 -13.88 5.21 -4.81
C GLY A 49 -12.51 4.78 -5.32
N PHE A 50 -11.43 5.31 -4.72
CA PHE A 50 -10.07 4.92 -5.05
C PHE A 50 -9.80 3.43 -4.77
N LEU A 51 -10.19 2.93 -3.58
CA LEU A 51 -9.99 1.54 -3.18
C LEU A 51 -10.81 0.58 -4.05
N LEU A 52 -12.06 0.93 -4.39
CA LEU A 52 -12.88 0.16 -5.31
C LEU A 52 -12.24 0.06 -6.69
N PHE A 53 -11.68 1.16 -7.21
CA PHE A 53 -11.03 1.15 -8.51
C PHE A 53 -9.75 0.30 -8.51
N VAL A 54 -8.95 0.38 -7.44
CA VAL A 54 -7.69 -0.37 -7.33
C VAL A 54 -7.92 -1.86 -7.08
N MET A 55 -8.99 -2.22 -6.37
CA MET A 55 -9.38 -3.61 -6.09
C MET A 55 -10.27 -4.22 -7.17
N ALA A 56 -10.77 -3.41 -8.12
CA ALA A 56 -11.57 -3.91 -9.22
C ALA A 56 -10.74 -4.93 -10.02
N PRO A 57 -11.33 -6.10 -10.37
CA PRO A 57 -10.69 -7.03 -11.28
C PRO A 57 -10.74 -6.44 -12.70
N ILE A 58 -9.83 -5.51 -13.00
CA ILE A 58 -9.72 -4.95 -14.35
C ILE A 58 -8.99 -6.00 -15.21
N PRO A 59 -9.57 -6.44 -16.34
CA PRO A 59 -8.99 -7.46 -17.22
C PRO A 59 -7.74 -6.98 -18.00
N ILE A 60 -7.14 -5.86 -17.60
CA ILE A 60 -5.97 -5.24 -18.23
C ILE A 60 -4.80 -5.34 -17.24
N PRO A 61 -3.75 -6.14 -17.56
CA PRO A 61 -2.55 -6.23 -16.74
C PRO A 61 -1.96 -4.83 -16.47
N GLY A 62 -1.82 -4.48 -15.20
CA GLY A 62 -1.25 -3.19 -14.78
C GLY A 62 -2.22 -2.02 -14.73
N ALA A 63 -3.50 -2.16 -15.13
CA ALA A 63 -4.48 -1.08 -15.01
C ALA A 63 -4.70 -0.65 -13.55
N ASN A 64 -4.59 -1.58 -12.60
CA ASN A 64 -4.69 -1.29 -11.16
C ASN A 64 -3.51 -0.46 -10.63
N LEU A 65 -2.43 -0.31 -11.42
CA LEU A 65 -1.30 0.57 -11.10
C LEU A 65 -1.57 2.03 -11.49
N VAL A 66 -2.44 2.28 -12.48
CA VAL A 66 -2.74 3.64 -12.95
C VAL A 66 -3.26 4.54 -11.82
N PRO A 67 -4.25 4.14 -11.01
CA PRO A 67 -4.71 4.94 -9.87
C PRO A 67 -3.60 5.13 -8.84
N LEU A 68 -2.82 4.09 -8.56
CA LEU A 68 -1.70 4.20 -7.62
C LEU A 68 -0.68 5.24 -8.09
N LEU A 69 -0.38 5.26 -9.40
CA LEU A 69 0.51 6.25 -10.01
C LEU A 69 -0.09 7.65 -10.01
N LEU A 70 -1.39 7.80 -10.29
CA LEU A 70 -2.08 9.08 -10.21
C LEU A 70 -2.12 9.61 -8.78
N PHE A 71 -2.40 8.74 -7.80
CA PHE A 71 -2.38 9.06 -6.39
C PHE A 71 -0.99 9.48 -5.93
N PHE A 72 0.04 8.75 -6.36
CA PHE A 72 1.43 9.09 -6.09
C PHE A 72 1.83 10.42 -6.73
N GLY A 73 1.45 10.64 -7.99
CA GLY A 73 1.68 11.90 -8.70
C GLY A 73 1.03 13.08 -7.99
N ALA A 74 -0.22 12.92 -7.55
CA ALA A 74 -0.95 13.94 -6.78
C ALA A 74 -0.27 14.24 -5.43
N ALA A 75 0.15 13.21 -4.69
CA ALA A 75 0.90 13.39 -3.44
C ALA A 75 2.21 14.14 -3.66
N ARG A 76 2.94 13.82 -4.73
CA ARG A 76 4.25 14.40 -5.03
C ARG A 76 4.21 15.89 -5.39
N THR A 77 3.04 16.42 -5.75
CA THR A 77 2.87 17.87 -5.96
C THR A 77 3.13 18.67 -4.68
N ARG A 78 2.88 18.09 -3.50
CA ARG A 78 3.03 18.73 -2.17
C ARG A 78 2.33 20.10 -2.05
N LEU A 79 1.33 20.36 -2.91
CA LEU A 79 0.62 21.63 -2.99
C LEU A 79 -0.39 21.83 -1.85
N THR A 80 -0.79 20.76 -1.17
CA THR A 80 -1.73 20.79 -0.03
C THR A 80 -1.12 20.10 1.19
N PRO A 81 -1.59 20.41 2.42
CA PRO A 81 -1.15 19.70 3.63
C PRO A 81 -1.35 18.19 3.54
N TRP A 82 -2.44 17.79 2.89
CA TRP A 82 -2.71 16.38 2.57
C TRP A 82 -1.65 15.78 1.64
N ALA A 83 -1.29 16.48 0.56
CA ALA A 83 -0.30 15.99 -0.39
C ALA A 83 1.08 15.87 0.25
N GLN A 84 1.45 16.79 1.15
CA GLN A 84 2.70 16.71 1.93
C GLN A 84 2.71 15.48 2.84
N MET A 85 1.65 15.28 3.64
CA MET A 85 1.51 14.09 4.49
C MET A 85 1.52 12.79 3.68
N ALA A 86 0.85 12.79 2.52
CA ALA A 86 0.80 11.64 1.63
C ALA A 86 2.19 11.34 1.02
N ASP A 87 2.92 12.35 0.53
CA ASP A 87 4.28 12.17 -0.02
C ASP A 87 5.24 11.62 1.05
N ASP A 88 5.19 12.15 2.28
CA ASP A 88 6.06 11.71 3.36
C ASP A 88 5.80 10.23 3.73
N ARG A 89 4.52 9.83 3.82
CA ARG A 89 4.14 8.43 4.07
C ARG A 89 4.46 7.51 2.89
N LEU A 90 4.31 7.99 1.66
CA LEU A 90 4.62 7.20 0.46
C LEU A 90 6.13 7.03 0.26
N ARG A 91 6.96 8.03 0.59
CA ARG A 91 8.43 7.93 0.52
C ARG A 91 8.95 6.78 1.37
N HIS A 92 8.42 6.59 2.58
CA HIS A 92 8.77 5.44 3.42
C HIS A 92 8.41 4.09 2.75
N ALA A 93 7.35 4.04 1.94
CA ALA A 93 6.96 2.85 1.19
C ALA A 93 7.92 2.52 0.04
N PHE A 94 8.70 3.49 -0.43
CA PHE A 94 9.71 3.34 -1.49
C PHE A 94 11.14 3.20 -0.95
N ASP A 95 11.35 3.33 0.35
CA ASP A 95 12.63 3.04 0.99
C ASP A 95 12.92 1.53 0.91
N SER A 96 13.76 1.14 -0.05
CA SER A 96 14.10 -0.25 -0.31
C SER A 96 14.60 -1.01 0.93
N ALA A 97 15.26 -0.32 1.88
CA ALA A 97 15.74 -0.95 3.10
C ALA A 97 14.57 -1.30 4.03
N ALA A 98 13.62 -0.37 4.22
CA ALA A 98 12.42 -0.59 5.01
C ALA A 98 11.48 -1.64 4.37
N VAL A 99 11.34 -1.61 3.04
CA VAL A 99 10.57 -2.60 2.28
C VAL A 99 11.16 -4.00 2.43
N MET A 100 12.48 -4.12 2.40
CA MET A 100 13.13 -5.41 2.61
C MET A 100 12.99 -5.93 4.02
N GLU A 101 13.25 -5.09 5.03
CA GLU A 101 13.12 -5.51 6.43
C GLU A 101 11.72 -6.04 6.72
N SER A 102 10.69 -5.37 6.17
CA SER A 102 9.29 -5.76 6.36
C SER A 102 8.86 -7.03 5.62
N HIS A 103 9.63 -7.51 4.64
CA HIS A 103 9.30 -8.70 3.85
C HIS A 103 10.44 -9.73 3.80
N LYS A 104 11.43 -9.62 4.68
CA LYS A 104 12.63 -10.48 4.67
C LYS A 104 12.31 -11.97 4.76
N ASP A 105 11.26 -12.32 5.49
CA ASP A 105 10.81 -13.70 5.71
C ASP A 105 10.26 -14.36 4.42
N MET A 106 10.01 -13.55 3.38
CA MET A 106 9.52 -13.98 2.07
C MET A 106 10.62 -14.11 1.02
N ILE A 107 11.83 -13.65 1.35
CA ILE A 107 13.01 -13.75 0.49
C ILE A 107 13.72 -15.05 0.87
N ARG A 108 13.85 -15.96 -0.10
CA ARG A 108 14.50 -17.26 0.09
C ARG A 108 15.66 -17.40 -0.86
N ARG A 109 16.65 -18.19 -0.45
CA ARG A 109 17.75 -18.62 -1.31
C ARG A 109 17.55 -20.10 -1.61
N ASP A 110 17.50 -20.45 -2.89
CA ASP A 110 17.40 -21.84 -3.34
C ASP A 110 18.74 -22.58 -3.15
N SER A 111 18.70 -23.91 -3.31
CA SER A 111 19.89 -24.79 -3.24
C SER A 111 21.01 -24.33 -4.18
N ASP A 112 20.64 -23.69 -5.29
CA ASP A 112 21.55 -23.24 -6.35
C ASP A 112 22.13 -21.84 -6.07
N GLY A 113 21.83 -21.26 -4.91
CA GLY A 113 22.32 -19.95 -4.48
C GLY A 113 21.53 -18.76 -5.02
N ALA A 114 20.55 -18.98 -5.90
CA ALA A 114 19.69 -17.95 -6.44
C ALA A 114 18.69 -17.44 -5.39
N VAL A 115 18.51 -16.11 -5.32
CA VAL A 115 17.58 -15.47 -4.37
C VAL A 115 16.26 -15.18 -5.06
N HIS A 116 15.19 -15.72 -4.49
CA HIS A 116 13.83 -15.61 -5.03
C HIS A 116 12.85 -15.11 -3.97
N LEU A 117 11.83 -14.42 -4.46
CA LEU A 117 10.72 -13.95 -3.66
C LEU A 117 9.56 -14.95 -3.71
N ASN A 118 9.04 -15.35 -2.56
CA ASN A 118 7.80 -16.12 -2.51
C ASN A 118 6.60 -15.21 -2.81
N LYS A 119 6.28 -15.06 -4.11
CA LYS A 119 5.21 -14.20 -4.61
C LYS A 119 3.83 -14.55 -4.05
N VAL A 120 3.57 -15.84 -3.82
CA VAL A 120 2.29 -16.31 -3.27
C VAL A 120 2.14 -15.88 -1.81
N ALA A 121 3.19 -16.07 -1.00
CA ALA A 121 3.20 -15.61 0.39
C ALA A 121 3.08 -14.07 0.46
N LEU A 122 3.79 -13.35 -0.41
CA LEU A 122 3.71 -11.89 -0.51
C LEU A 122 2.30 -11.42 -0.87
N ALA A 123 1.69 -12.01 -1.90
CA ALA A 123 0.33 -11.68 -2.31
C ALA A 123 -0.67 -11.96 -1.18
N LYS A 124 -0.54 -13.08 -0.47
CA LYS A 124 -1.41 -13.43 0.65
C LYS A 124 -1.28 -12.45 1.80
N GLN A 125 -0.06 -12.15 2.26
CA GLN A 125 0.16 -11.23 3.38
C GLN A 125 -0.28 -9.81 3.03
N THR A 126 0.07 -9.34 1.84
CA THR A 126 -0.32 -8.01 1.35
C THR A 126 -1.84 -7.93 1.21
N GLY A 127 -2.47 -8.96 0.65
CA GLY A 127 -3.92 -9.05 0.50
C GLY A 127 -4.64 -9.02 1.85
N VAL A 128 -4.23 -9.85 2.81
CA VAL A 128 -4.84 -9.88 4.15
C VAL A 128 -4.68 -8.54 4.88
N ALA A 129 -3.47 -7.97 4.88
CA ALA A 129 -3.24 -6.66 5.52
C ALA A 129 -4.08 -5.56 4.86
N THR A 130 -4.12 -5.55 3.53
CA THR A 130 -4.87 -4.55 2.78
C THR A 130 -6.37 -4.68 2.99
N LEU A 131 -6.92 -5.90 2.97
CA LEU A 131 -8.34 -6.12 3.26
C LEU A 131 -8.72 -5.64 4.66
N GLY A 132 -7.85 -5.87 5.64
CA GLY A 132 -8.01 -5.32 6.99
C GLY A 132 -8.05 -3.79 7.00
N ASP A 133 -7.09 -3.13 6.33
CA ASP A 133 -7.03 -1.68 6.24
C ASP A 133 -8.26 -1.08 5.51
N VAL A 134 -8.72 -1.73 4.44
CA VAL A 134 -9.94 -1.35 3.69
C VAL A 134 -11.18 -1.49 4.55
N TYR A 135 -11.31 -2.60 5.27
CA TYR A 135 -12.43 -2.82 6.19
C TYR A 135 -12.48 -1.75 7.28
N ASP A 136 -11.35 -1.46 7.92
CA ASP A 136 -11.24 -0.43 8.95
C ASP A 136 -11.53 0.98 8.42
N ALA A 137 -11.04 1.31 7.22
CA ALA A 137 -11.35 2.57 6.55
C ALA A 137 -12.85 2.67 6.30
N THR A 138 -13.46 1.60 5.79
CA THR A 138 -14.88 1.52 5.46
C THR A 138 -15.76 1.68 6.68
N ARG A 139 -15.44 0.94 7.74
CA ARG A 139 -16.14 1.03 9.01
C ARG A 139 -16.07 2.44 9.61
N SER A 140 -14.89 3.05 9.58
CA SER A 140 -14.68 4.41 10.13
C SER A 140 -15.48 5.44 9.33
N GLY A 141 -15.41 5.37 8.00
CA GLY A 141 -16.17 6.23 7.10
C GLY A 141 -17.68 6.09 7.28
N TRP A 142 -18.18 4.85 7.37
CA TRP A 142 -19.60 4.58 7.59
C TRP A 142 -20.12 5.11 8.92
N HIS A 143 -19.36 4.91 10.01
CA HIS A 143 -19.75 5.45 11.31
C HIS A 143 -19.82 6.99 11.31
N ALA A 144 -18.89 7.67 10.66
CA ALA A 144 -18.91 9.12 10.56
C ALA A 144 -20.05 9.63 9.68
N PHE A 145 -20.32 8.97 8.55
CA PHE A 145 -21.47 9.26 7.69
C PHE A 145 -22.77 9.16 8.49
N ARG A 146 -22.96 8.07 9.23
CA ARG A 146 -24.13 7.89 10.09
C ARG A 146 -24.25 9.01 11.14
N ARG A 147 -23.15 9.51 11.69
CA ARG A 147 -23.18 10.62 12.66
C ARG A 147 -23.52 11.97 12.02
N MET A 148 -23.09 12.22 10.79
CA MET A 148 -23.40 13.47 10.08
C MET A 148 -24.86 13.54 9.60
N PHE A 149 -25.43 12.41 9.21
CA PHE A 149 -26.77 12.34 8.62
C PHE A 149 -27.83 11.70 9.54
N ALA A 150 -27.47 11.29 10.76
CA ALA A 150 -28.46 10.92 11.75
C ALA A 150 -29.24 12.18 12.19
N PRO A 151 -30.58 12.11 12.27
CA PRO A 151 -31.35 13.19 12.86
C PRO A 151 -30.86 13.42 14.30
N LYS A 152 -30.55 14.68 14.64
CA LYS A 152 -30.27 15.07 16.01
C LYS A 152 -31.56 14.87 16.84
N PRO A 153 -31.44 14.37 18.09
CA PRO A 153 -32.59 14.24 18.99
C PRO A 153 -33.23 15.59 19.29
#